data_AF-A0A3E3IW17-F1
#
_entry.id   AF-A0A3E3IW17-F1
#
_cell.length_a   1.000
_cell.length_b   1.000
_cell.length_c   1.000
_cell.angle_alpha   90.00
_cell.angle_beta   90.00
_cell.angle_gamma   90.00
#
_symmetry.space_group_name_H-M   'P 1'
#
loop_
_entity.id
_entity.type
_entity.pdbx_description
1 polymer ?
#
loop_
_entity_poly.entity_id
_entity_poly.type
_entity_poly.pdbx_seq_one_letter_code
_entity_poly.pdbx_strand_id
1 'polypeptide(L)'
;MKQTTLKEWQEEACARFGEDFRKWKFRCPACGHEQSIQDFLDIGADPNSAFQDCIGRHMGKGSPVKGDSSGCNWAAYGFFGTMGKGRTVIMEDGKKVEVFAFAGEEGEENGREDVQETE
;
A
#
# COMPACT_ATOMS: atom_id res chain seq x y z
N MET A 1 -7.51 3.10 9.19
CA MET A 1 -6.97 3.07 7.82
C MET A 1 -6.97 4.50 7.28
N LYS A 2 -5.81 5.01 6.85
CA LYS A 2 -5.68 6.36 6.30
C LYS A 2 -6.41 6.45 4.95
N GLN A 3 -7.19 7.51 4.75
CA GLN A 3 -7.86 7.82 3.48
C GLN A 3 -7.22 9.07 2.87
N THR A 4 -6.84 9.00 1.60
CA THR A 4 -6.27 10.12 0.84
C THR A 4 -6.82 10.14 -0.56
N THR A 5 -6.92 11.31 -1.19
CA THR A 5 -7.16 11.41 -2.63
C THR A 5 -5.97 10.83 -3.42
N LEU A 6 -6.19 10.52 -4.70
CA LEU A 6 -5.11 10.08 -5.61
C LEU A 6 -3.96 11.09 -5.63
N LYS A 7 -4.28 12.38 -5.69
CA LYS A 7 -3.28 13.46 -5.72
C LYS A 7 -2.45 13.50 -4.45
N GLU A 8 -3.09 13.52 -3.27
CA GLU A 8 -2.39 13.53 -1.97
C GLU A 8 -1.52 12.27 -1.80
N TRP A 9 -2.01 11.12 -2.25
CA TRP A 9 -1.26 9.86 -2.20
C TRP A 9 0.01 9.92 -3.08
N GLN A 10 -0.09 10.47 -4.29
CA GLN A 10 1.06 10.68 -5.18
C GLN A 10 2.05 11.70 -4.64
N GLU A 11 1.56 12.82 -4.07
CA GLU A 11 2.41 13.84 -3.44
C GLU A 11 3.18 13.26 -2.26
N GLU A 12 2.54 12.45 -1.41
CA GLU A 12 3.21 11.76 -0.30
C GLU A 12 4.25 10.74 -0.80
N ALA A 13 3.91 9.95 -1.83
CA ALA A 13 4.85 9.01 -2.43
C ALA A 13 6.10 9.74 -2.98
N CYS A 14 5.88 10.86 -3.66
CA CYS A 14 6.93 11.70 -4.19
C CYS A 14 7.80 12.30 -3.08
N ALA A 15 7.19 12.79 -2.00
CA ALA A 15 7.92 13.31 -0.85
C ALA A 15 8.79 12.26 -0.16
N ARG A 16 8.36 10.99 -0.13
CA ARG A 16 9.06 9.90 0.55
C ARG A 16 10.14 9.24 -0.31
N PHE A 17 9.86 9.05 -1.60
CA PHE A 17 10.67 8.20 -2.48
C PHE A 17 11.24 8.95 -3.70
N GLY A 18 10.87 10.21 -3.88
CA GLY A 18 11.21 11.05 -5.02
C GLY A 18 10.22 10.94 -6.19
N GLU A 19 10.43 11.77 -7.21
CA GLU A 19 9.57 11.86 -8.40
C GLU A 19 9.56 10.60 -9.27
N ASP A 20 10.61 9.77 -9.17
CA ASP A 20 10.69 8.51 -9.90
C ASP A 20 9.78 7.45 -9.27
N PHE A 21 8.58 7.30 -9.82
CA PHE A 21 7.56 6.35 -9.33
C PHE A 21 8.08 4.92 -9.21
N ARG A 22 9.07 4.51 -10.02
CA ARG A 22 9.68 3.17 -9.96
C ARG A 22 10.28 2.88 -8.59
N LYS A 23 10.68 3.91 -7.85
CA LYS A 23 11.27 3.82 -6.51
C LYS A 23 10.23 3.83 -5.39
N TRP A 24 8.96 4.06 -5.68
CA TRP A 24 7.91 4.08 -4.67
C TRP A 24 7.75 2.70 -4.07
N LYS A 25 7.81 2.61 -2.74
CA LYS A 25 7.83 1.35 -2.01
C LYS A 25 6.58 1.15 -1.16
N PHE A 26 6.10 -0.08 -1.10
CA PHE A 26 4.90 -0.51 -0.40
C PHE A 26 5.21 -1.70 0.50
N ARG A 27 4.48 -1.81 1.62
CA ARG A 27 4.60 -2.93 2.56
C ARG A 27 3.40 -3.86 2.45
N CYS A 28 3.65 -5.13 2.17
CA CYS A 28 2.61 -6.15 2.21
C CYS A 28 2.01 -6.27 3.63
N PRO A 29 0.68 -6.14 3.81
CA PRO A 29 0.05 -6.19 5.14
C PRO A 29 0.05 -7.60 5.77
N ALA A 30 0.27 -8.62 4.95
CA ALA A 30 0.22 -10.03 5.35
C ALA A 30 1.57 -10.58 5.79
N CYS A 31 2.61 -10.44 4.96
CA CYS A 31 3.95 -10.97 5.25
C CYS A 31 4.98 -9.90 5.64
N GLY A 32 4.65 -8.61 5.49
CA GLY A 32 5.56 -7.50 5.82
C GLY A 32 6.63 -7.21 4.77
N HIS A 33 6.68 -7.96 3.65
CA HIS A 33 7.61 -7.72 2.56
C HIS A 33 7.47 -6.29 2.01
N GLU A 34 8.60 -5.62 1.83
CA GLU A 34 8.67 -4.30 1.20
C GLU A 34 9.06 -4.47 -0.27
N GLN A 35 8.29 -3.86 -1.16
CA GLN A 35 8.46 -3.98 -2.61
C GLN A 35 8.32 -2.61 -3.26
N SER A 36 8.95 -2.43 -4.40
CA SER A 36 8.89 -1.23 -5.23
C SER A 36 8.18 -1.51 -6.56
N ILE A 37 7.80 -0.45 -7.26
CA ILE A 37 7.31 -0.58 -8.64
C ILE A 37 8.40 -1.17 -9.56
N GLN A 38 9.67 -0.83 -9.33
CA GLN A 38 10.80 -1.39 -10.09
C GLN A 38 10.88 -2.91 -9.95
N ASP A 39 10.62 -3.48 -8.78
CA ASP A 39 10.70 -4.94 -8.58
C ASP A 39 9.70 -5.69 -9.49
N PHE A 40 8.54 -5.10 -9.77
CA PHE A 40 7.54 -5.66 -10.69
C PHE A 40 7.98 -5.54 -12.15
N LEU A 41 8.60 -4.41 -12.52
CA LEU A 41 9.19 -4.23 -13.84
C LEU A 41 10.30 -5.26 -14.11
N ASP A 42 11.15 -5.51 -13.12
CA ASP A 42 12.30 -6.42 -13.22
C ASP A 42 11.90 -7.88 -13.49
N ILE A 43 10.70 -8.27 -13.03
CA ILE A 43 10.14 -9.61 -13.31
C ILE A 43 9.16 -9.63 -14.49
N GLY A 44 8.96 -8.50 -15.17
CA GLY A 44 8.02 -8.38 -16.28
C GLY A 44 6.54 -8.43 -15.88
N ALA A 45 6.21 -8.13 -14.63
CA ALA A 45 4.83 -8.00 -14.15
C ALA A 45 4.28 -6.57 -14.39
N ASP A 46 2.98 -6.37 -14.20
CA ASP A 46 2.37 -5.05 -14.28
C ASP A 46 2.90 -4.16 -13.13
N PRO A 47 3.56 -3.01 -13.42
CA PRO A 47 4.01 -2.09 -12.38
C PRO A 47 2.89 -1.57 -11.49
N ASN A 48 1.65 -1.48 -11.99
CA ASN A 48 0.51 -1.04 -11.21
C ASN A 48 0.02 -2.09 -10.19
N SER A 49 0.52 -3.31 -10.25
CA SER A 49 0.25 -4.31 -9.21
C SER A 49 1.00 -4.01 -7.91
N ALA A 50 2.09 -3.25 -7.91
CA ALA A 50 2.97 -3.10 -6.75
C ALA A 50 2.31 -2.51 -5.49
N PHE A 51 1.24 -1.73 -5.65
CA PHE A 51 0.49 -1.13 -4.54
C PHE A 51 -0.71 -1.99 -4.09
N GLN A 52 -1.02 -3.11 -4.74
CA GLN A 52 -2.14 -4.00 -4.36
C GLN A 52 -1.75 -5.46 -4.21
N ASP A 53 -0.76 -5.97 -4.94
CA ASP A 53 -0.33 -7.37 -4.89
C ASP A 53 1.01 -7.46 -4.18
N CYS A 54 1.22 -8.49 -3.36
CA CYS A 54 2.58 -8.85 -2.96
C CYS A 54 3.32 -9.48 -4.14
N ILE A 55 4.58 -9.10 -4.39
CA ILE A 55 5.39 -9.61 -5.51
C ILE A 55 5.53 -11.13 -5.48
N GLY A 56 5.48 -11.74 -4.28
CA GLY A 56 5.45 -13.19 -4.12
C GLY A 56 4.33 -13.87 -4.93
N ARG A 57 3.20 -13.19 -5.13
CA ARG A 57 2.08 -13.67 -5.98
C ARG A 57 2.50 -13.89 -7.42
N HIS A 58 3.35 -13.02 -7.93
CA HIS A 58 3.87 -13.06 -9.30
C HIS A 58 5.07 -14.01 -9.43
N MET A 59 5.72 -14.34 -8.32
CA MET A 59 6.82 -15.30 -8.24
C MET A 59 6.40 -16.72 -7.81
N GLY A 60 5.09 -17.01 -7.71
CA GLY A 60 4.59 -18.33 -7.34
C GLY A 60 4.72 -18.71 -5.86
N LYS A 61 4.86 -17.73 -4.96
CA LYS A 61 4.83 -17.95 -3.50
C LYS A 61 3.42 -18.34 -3.03
N GLY A 62 3.36 -19.04 -1.90
CA GLY A 62 2.10 -19.46 -1.27
C GLY A 62 1.54 -18.45 -0.27
N SER A 63 0.68 -18.95 0.62
CA SER A 63 0.09 -18.18 1.73
C SER A 63 1.16 -17.56 2.64
N PRO A 64 0.87 -16.42 3.31
CA PRO A 64 1.80 -15.79 4.23
C PRO A 64 2.22 -16.72 5.37
N VAL A 65 3.52 -16.80 5.63
CA VAL A 65 4.11 -17.57 6.73
C VAL A 65 4.65 -16.58 7.76
N LYS A 66 4.30 -16.77 9.04
CA LYS A 66 4.71 -15.88 10.12
C LYS A 66 6.25 -15.84 10.22
N GLY A 67 6.83 -14.65 10.10
CA GLY A 67 8.27 -14.42 10.17
C GLY A 67 9.01 -14.53 8.83
N ASP A 68 8.33 -14.95 7.76
CA ASP A 68 8.89 -14.96 6.41
C ASP A 68 8.47 -13.69 5.67
N SER A 69 9.44 -12.84 5.37
CA SER A 69 9.27 -11.59 4.62
C SER A 69 9.78 -11.70 3.17
N SER A 70 10.00 -12.92 2.65
CA SER A 70 10.41 -13.16 1.26
C SER A 70 9.28 -13.02 0.23
N GLY A 71 8.08 -12.62 0.67
CA GLY A 71 6.87 -12.44 -0.15
C GLY A 71 5.86 -13.58 -0.02
N CYS A 72 4.59 -13.28 -0.30
CA CYS A 72 3.47 -14.23 -0.29
C CYS A 72 2.50 -13.95 -1.45
N ASN A 73 1.40 -14.69 -1.54
CA ASN A 73 0.37 -14.53 -2.58
C ASN A 73 -0.73 -13.49 -2.28
N TRP A 74 -0.55 -12.63 -1.28
CA TRP A 74 -1.59 -11.70 -0.82
C TRP A 74 -1.92 -10.61 -1.85
N ALA A 75 -3.17 -10.17 -1.86
CA ALA A 75 -3.68 -9.05 -2.65
C ALA A 75 -4.59 -8.15 -1.78
N ALA A 76 -4.60 -6.85 -2.05
CA ALA A 76 -5.39 -5.82 -1.37
C ALA A 76 -6.88 -5.84 -1.77
N TYR A 77 -7.25 -6.64 -2.75
CA TYR A 77 -8.61 -6.85 -3.19
C TYR A 77 -9.12 -8.23 -2.75
N GLY A 78 -10.45 -8.36 -2.64
CA GLY A 78 -11.12 -9.55 -2.14
C GLY A 78 -11.62 -9.37 -0.71
N PHE A 79 -12.05 -10.46 -0.07
CA PHE A 79 -12.82 -10.41 1.16
C PHE A 79 -12.10 -9.74 2.35
N PHE A 80 -10.77 -9.92 2.45
CA PHE A 80 -9.98 -9.40 3.58
C PHE A 80 -9.24 -8.10 3.26
N GLY A 81 -9.25 -7.64 2.01
CA GLY A 81 -8.48 -6.48 1.56
C GLY A 81 -7.04 -6.45 2.09
N THR A 82 -6.69 -5.39 2.78
CA THR A 82 -5.39 -5.19 3.46
C THR A 82 -5.43 -5.48 4.95
N MET A 83 -6.50 -6.09 5.46
CA MET A 83 -6.71 -6.41 6.89
C MET A 83 -6.58 -5.17 7.80
N GLY A 84 -6.97 -4.00 7.32
CA GLY A 84 -6.90 -2.76 8.10
C GLY A 84 -5.52 -2.08 8.12
N LYS A 85 -4.49 -2.72 7.55
CA LYS A 85 -3.08 -2.27 7.61
C LYS A 85 -2.61 -1.52 6.34
N GLY A 86 -3.50 -1.33 5.37
CA GLY A 86 -3.25 -0.55 4.17
C GLY A 86 -3.81 0.87 4.26
N ARG A 87 -4.19 1.39 3.10
CA ARG A 87 -4.75 2.73 2.88
C ARG A 87 -5.91 2.65 1.90
N THR A 88 -6.75 3.68 1.91
CA THR A 88 -7.76 3.89 0.86
C THR A 88 -7.39 5.11 0.05
N VAL A 89 -7.31 4.93 -1.27
CA VAL A 89 -7.13 6.02 -2.24
C VAL A 89 -8.48 6.35 -2.87
N ILE A 90 -8.89 7.62 -2.79
CA ILE A 90 -10.10 8.14 -3.41
C ILE A 90 -9.72 8.65 -4.81
N MET A 91 -10.23 7.98 -5.83
CA MET A 91 -10.04 8.33 -7.24
C MET A 91 -10.85 9.57 -7.61
N GLU A 92 -10.53 10.19 -8.75
CA GLU A 92 -11.22 11.40 -9.23
C GLU A 92 -12.72 11.18 -9.48
N ASP A 93 -13.12 9.95 -9.81
CA ASP A 93 -14.52 9.53 -9.98
C ASP A 93 -15.23 9.17 -8.66
N GLY A 94 -14.57 9.39 -7.52
CA GLY A 94 -15.06 9.08 -6.18
C GLY A 94 -14.94 7.62 -5.78
N LYS A 95 -14.45 6.72 -6.64
CA LYS A 95 -14.21 5.32 -6.27
C LYS A 95 -13.11 5.23 -5.23
N LYS A 96 -13.29 4.31 -4.29
CA LYS A 96 -12.33 4.00 -3.23
C LYS A 96 -11.58 2.74 -3.60
N VAL A 97 -10.26 2.84 -3.72
CA VAL A 97 -9.36 1.72 -4.00
C VAL A 97 -8.53 1.45 -2.77
N GLU A 98 -8.50 0.21 -2.31
CA GLU A 98 -7.67 -0.19 -1.18
C GLU A 98 -6.27 -0.58 -1.67
N VAL A 99 -5.24 -0.03 -1.06
CA VAL A 99 -3.83 -0.22 -1.44
C VAL A 99 -2.99 -0.51 -0.21
N PHE A 100 -1.82 -1.10 -0.40
CA PHE A 100 -0.84 -1.31 0.66
C PHE A 100 -0.35 0.03 1.22
N ALA A 101 0.07 0.01 2.49
CA ALA A 101 0.78 1.12 3.11
C ALA A 101 2.12 1.34 2.39
N PHE A 102 2.65 2.57 2.43
CA PHE A 102 4.01 2.80 1.97
C PHE A 102 5.02 2.10 2.90
N ALA A 103 6.16 1.70 2.35
CA ALA A 103 7.24 1.10 3.13
C ALA A 103 7.93 2.12 4.06
N GLY A 104 8.51 1.65 5.16
CA GLY A 104 9.03 2.49 6.25
C GLY A 104 7.96 2.92 7.26
N GLU A 105 8.34 3.78 8.21
CA GLU A 105 7.42 4.31 9.22
C GLU A 105 6.43 5.29 8.57
N GLU A 106 5.14 4.95 8.56
CA GLU A 106 4.09 5.94 8.35
C GLU A 106 3.87 6.61 9.70
N GLY A 107 4.14 7.91 9.82
CA GLY A 107 3.91 8.65 11.06
C GLY A 107 2.48 8.40 11.53
N GLU A 108 2.32 7.98 12.78
CA GLU A 108 1.01 7.79 13.41
C GLU A 108 0.28 9.14 13.41
N GLU A 109 -0.67 9.32 12.47
CA GLU A 109 -1.65 10.40 12.57
C GLU A 109 -2.59 10.05 13.74
N ASN A 110 -2.18 10.50 14.93
CA ASN A 110 -3.03 10.57 16.11
C ASN A 110 -4.36 11.23 15.74
N GLY A 111 -5.44 10.55 16.14
CA GLY A 111 -6.81 10.93 15.85
C GLY A 111 -7.06 12.42 16.07
N ARG A 112 -7.65 13.04 15.06
CA ARG A 112 -8.38 14.30 15.18
C ARG A 112 -9.54 14.04 16.15
N GLU A 113 -9.38 14.45 17.40
CA GLU A 113 -10.51 14.63 18.32
C GLU A 113 -11.33 15.81 17.78
N ASP A 114 -12.33 15.51 16.95
CA ASP A 114 -13.47 16.39 16.74
C ASP A 114 -14.25 16.46 18.06
N VAL A 115 -14.02 17.51 18.84
CA VAL A 115 -15.00 18.01 19.81
C VAL A 115 -15.44 19.37 19.32
N GLN A 116 -16.53 19.37 18.56
CA GLN A 116 -17.37 20.54 18.33
C GLN A 116 -18.27 20.75 19.55
N GLU A 117 -18.35 22.02 19.97
CA GLU A 117 -19.54 22.72 20.51
C GLU A 117 -20.11 22.26 21.88
N THR A 118 -20.57 23.11 22.80
CA THR A 118 -21.06 24.51 22.77
C THR A 118 -20.83 25.19 24.14
N GLU A 119 -21.05 26.50 24.17
CA GLU A 119 -21.16 27.42 25.31
C GLU A 119 -21.98 26.94 26.52
#